data_AF-A0A7I7ZQW5-F1
#
_entry.id   AF-A0A7I7ZQW5-F1
#
_cell.length_a   1.000
_cell.length_b   1.000
_cell.length_c   1.000
_cell.angle_alpha   90.00
_cell.angle_beta   90.00
_cell.angle_gamma   90.00
#
_symmetry.space_group_name_H-M   'P 1'
#
loop_
_entity.id
_entity.type
_entity.pdbx_description
1 polymer ?
#
loop_
_entity_poly.entity_id
_entity_poly.type
_entity_poly.pdbx_seq_one_letter_code
_entity_poly.pdbx_strand_id
1 'polypeptide(L)'
;MASTLPTNPSLDKLRVEARQLQRADGIALHAAQFTVARRYGFTDWPALVHYLRLAADLSVDPGAVDEDALDPADRLCSWASLRYDESDAPPRRQSAADLLAADPGLVDRNIWCAAAASDPAAVADHLARRPALADTGGGPFGWVPLMYLCYSRIPLGRSANDVVAGATLLLDAGADPNGGYLWCGMSTPFTLLTGVFGEGEQGPRRQPRHPHAAELATLLLRRGAHPVDQQTLYNRMFRPDNSHLELLFAHGLADAGPSPWERRLGEAMETREQMWQRQIQWAAAHGFGDRLALLERQGIDVSGVDIVAPAFPEDPNARDDEGATPLHQAAWAGDLALIRRLLEAGADPSLTDGRFGSTPLQWAEHAYQTEAAELLRAATSATTSEYH
;
A
#
# COMPACT_ATOMS: atom_id res chain seq x y z
N MET A 1 -11.31 3.67 17.29
CA MET A 1 -11.51 2.88 16.07
C MET A 1 -11.33 3.84 14.92
N ALA A 2 -10.54 3.47 13.91
CA ALA A 2 -10.50 4.22 12.66
C ALA A 2 -11.92 4.34 12.07
N SER A 3 -12.17 5.37 11.27
CA SER A 3 -13.47 5.53 10.64
C SER A 3 -13.83 4.31 9.80
N THR A 4 -15.07 3.84 9.88
CA THR A 4 -15.59 2.68 9.11
C THR A 4 -16.35 3.15 7.86
N LEU A 5 -15.94 4.29 7.32
CA LEU A 5 -16.58 4.89 6.16
C LEU A 5 -16.46 3.96 4.94
N PRO A 6 -17.49 3.92 4.08
CA PRO A 6 -17.39 3.20 2.82
C PRO A 6 -16.36 3.85 1.90
N THR A 7 -15.84 3.07 0.96
CA THR A 7 -15.00 3.54 -0.14
C THR A 7 -15.68 4.68 -0.92
N ASN A 8 -14.92 5.71 -1.25
CA ASN A 8 -15.38 6.95 -1.87
C ASN A 8 -16.60 7.55 -1.14
N PRO A 9 -16.46 7.91 0.16
CA PRO A 9 -17.57 8.37 0.97
C PRO A 9 -18.09 9.72 0.47
N SER A 10 -19.41 9.88 0.47
CA SER A 10 -20.08 11.08 -0.06
C SER A 10 -21.03 11.67 0.97
N LEU A 11 -20.89 12.98 1.20
CA LEU A 11 -21.78 13.73 2.08
C LEU A 11 -23.25 13.60 1.67
N ASP A 12 -23.54 13.57 0.36
CA ASP A 12 -24.92 13.45 -0.11
C ASP A 12 -25.49 12.07 0.15
N LYS A 13 -24.70 11.00 -0.01
CA LYS A 13 -25.11 9.64 0.38
C LYS A 13 -25.42 9.56 1.87
N LEU A 14 -24.54 10.11 2.72
CA LEU A 14 -24.75 10.07 4.19
C LEU A 14 -25.90 10.98 4.65
N ARG A 15 -26.20 12.07 3.94
CA ARG A 15 -27.42 12.87 4.17
C ARG A 15 -28.69 12.07 3.83
N VAL A 16 -28.65 11.27 2.78
CA VAL A 16 -29.76 10.36 2.42
C VAL A 16 -29.94 9.30 3.50
N GLU A 17 -28.86 8.68 3.97
CA GLU A 17 -28.89 7.71 5.07
C GLU A 17 -29.49 8.31 6.35
N ALA A 18 -29.05 9.50 6.76
CA ALA A 18 -29.60 10.19 7.92
C ALA A 18 -31.10 10.48 7.76
N ARG A 19 -31.57 10.85 6.56
CA ARG A 19 -33.01 11.05 6.28
C ARG A 19 -33.79 9.74 6.27
N GLN A 20 -33.19 8.63 5.84
CA GLN A 20 -33.81 7.31 5.91
C GLN A 20 -33.98 6.88 7.36
N LEU A 21 -32.94 7.01 8.17
CA LEU A 21 -32.97 6.73 9.61
C LEU A 21 -33.99 7.61 10.35
N GLN A 22 -34.03 8.91 10.03
CA GLN A 22 -35.01 9.85 10.55
C GLN A 22 -36.46 9.33 10.35
N ARG A 23 -36.77 8.84 9.15
CA ARG A 23 -38.11 8.33 8.81
C ARG A 23 -38.40 6.98 9.43
N ALA A 24 -37.42 6.08 9.45
CA ALA A 24 -37.56 4.74 10.00
C ALA A 24 -37.84 4.77 11.51
N ASP A 25 -37.13 5.63 12.24
CA ASP A 25 -37.17 5.64 13.70
C ASP A 25 -38.06 6.76 14.28
N GLY A 26 -38.60 7.64 13.43
CA GLY A 26 -39.44 8.76 13.85
C GLY A 26 -38.71 9.81 14.69
N ILE A 27 -37.38 9.91 14.56
CA ILE A 27 -36.53 10.81 15.34
C ILE A 27 -36.29 12.16 14.65
N ALA A 28 -35.79 13.14 15.39
CA ALA A 28 -35.37 14.41 14.81
C ALA A 28 -34.14 14.23 13.90
N LEU A 29 -34.02 15.03 12.83
CA LEU A 29 -32.92 14.91 11.86
C LEU A 29 -31.53 15.03 12.53
N HIS A 30 -31.37 15.92 13.50
CA HIS A 30 -30.09 16.07 14.21
C HIS A 30 -29.70 14.81 14.99
N ALA A 31 -30.68 14.10 15.56
CA ALA A 31 -30.44 12.84 16.26
C ALA A 31 -30.07 11.73 15.26
N ALA A 32 -30.73 11.67 14.10
CA ALA A 32 -30.37 10.73 13.04
C ALA A 32 -28.95 10.99 12.51
N GLN A 33 -28.60 12.25 12.26
CA GLN A 33 -27.26 12.68 11.85
C GLN A 33 -26.20 12.32 12.90
N PHE A 34 -26.48 12.54 14.17
CA PHE A 34 -25.61 12.12 15.26
C PHE A 34 -25.39 10.61 15.26
N THR A 35 -26.45 9.81 15.13
CA THR A 35 -26.34 8.34 15.05
C THR A 35 -25.49 7.89 13.87
N VAL A 36 -25.66 8.50 12.69
CA VAL A 36 -24.81 8.22 11.51
C VAL A 36 -23.36 8.59 11.77
N ALA A 37 -23.07 9.76 12.35
CA ALA A 37 -21.71 10.16 12.69
C ALA A 37 -21.04 9.18 13.66
N ARG A 38 -21.73 8.81 14.75
CA ARG A 38 -21.24 7.84 15.73
C ARG A 38 -21.01 6.45 15.12
N ARG A 39 -21.89 6.01 14.20
CA ARG A 39 -21.75 4.73 13.48
C ARG A 39 -20.43 4.66 12.71
N TYR A 40 -20.00 5.79 12.13
CA TYR A 40 -18.76 5.89 11.37
C TYR A 40 -17.55 6.33 12.20
N GLY A 41 -17.67 6.37 13.54
CA GLY A 41 -16.56 6.65 14.44
C GLY A 41 -16.32 8.13 14.75
N PHE A 42 -17.13 9.05 14.24
CA PHE A 42 -17.02 10.48 14.49
C PHE A 42 -17.72 10.88 15.79
N THR A 43 -17.24 11.93 16.47
CA THR A 43 -17.87 12.47 17.69
C THR A 43 -19.24 13.08 17.40
N ASP A 44 -19.37 13.81 16.30
CA ASP A 44 -20.61 14.41 15.86
C ASP A 44 -20.69 14.61 14.33
N TRP A 45 -21.85 15.08 13.87
CA TRP A 45 -22.10 15.31 12.45
C TRP A 45 -21.21 16.40 11.84
N PRO A 46 -20.99 17.58 12.48
CA PRO A 46 -20.00 18.55 12.02
C PRO A 46 -18.60 17.97 11.77
N ALA A 47 -18.09 17.13 12.67
CA ALA A 47 -16.78 16.48 12.51
C ALA A 47 -16.73 15.56 11.28
N LEU A 48 -17.75 14.72 11.10
CA LEU A 48 -17.90 13.90 9.88
C LEU A 48 -17.96 14.75 8.61
N VAL A 49 -18.76 15.83 8.61
CA VAL A 49 -18.86 16.73 7.45
C VAL A 49 -17.54 17.42 7.14
N HIS A 50 -16.78 17.82 8.18
CA HIS A 50 -15.46 18.41 8.01
C HIS A 50 -14.50 17.44 7.32
N TYR A 51 -14.44 16.19 7.81
CA TYR A 51 -13.66 15.13 7.18
C TYR A 51 -14.05 14.92 5.71
N LEU A 52 -15.35 14.78 5.40
CA LEU A 52 -15.80 14.51 4.03
C LEU A 52 -15.45 15.64 3.05
N ARG A 53 -15.37 16.88 3.53
CA ARG A 53 -14.91 18.02 2.71
C ARG A 53 -13.42 17.93 2.43
N LEU A 54 -12.61 17.62 3.45
CA LEU A 54 -11.17 17.39 3.27
C LEU A 54 -10.92 16.20 2.32
N ALA A 55 -11.70 15.14 2.48
CA ALA A 55 -11.59 13.94 1.66
C ALA A 55 -11.96 14.22 0.20
N ALA A 56 -12.93 15.08 -0.08
CA ALA A 56 -13.27 15.45 -1.45
C ALA A 56 -12.09 16.09 -2.21
N ASP A 57 -11.23 16.86 -1.52
CA ASP A 57 -10.07 17.51 -2.13
C ASP A 57 -8.83 16.60 -2.20
N LEU A 58 -8.76 15.59 -1.33
CA LEU A 58 -7.60 14.71 -1.16
C LEU A 58 -7.78 13.32 -1.75
N SER A 59 -9.01 12.94 -2.09
CA SER A 59 -9.33 11.60 -2.55
C SER A 59 -8.79 11.38 -3.94
N VAL A 60 -8.01 10.32 -4.09
CA VAL A 60 -7.63 9.79 -5.39
C VAL A 60 -8.01 8.32 -5.40
N ASP A 61 -8.69 7.90 -6.45
CA ASP A 61 -8.97 6.51 -6.77
C ASP A 61 -8.14 6.19 -8.03
N PRO A 62 -6.89 5.73 -7.88
CA PRO A 62 -6.08 5.39 -9.03
C PRO A 62 -6.75 4.31 -9.88
N GLY A 63 -7.49 3.39 -9.25
CA GLY A 63 -8.22 2.28 -9.87
C GLY A 63 -9.31 2.71 -10.86
N ALA A 64 -9.91 3.88 -10.63
CA ALA A 64 -10.98 4.42 -11.47
C ALA A 64 -10.51 5.03 -12.81
N VAL A 65 -9.21 5.20 -13.02
CA VAL A 65 -8.66 5.78 -14.26
C VAL A 65 -8.81 4.80 -15.44
N ASP A 66 -9.46 5.26 -16.50
CA ASP A 66 -9.54 4.56 -17.80
C ASP A 66 -8.25 4.80 -18.59
N GLU A 67 -7.38 3.80 -18.61
CA GLU A 67 -6.05 3.90 -19.23
C GLU A 67 -6.05 3.91 -20.75
N ASP A 68 -7.11 3.37 -21.36
CA ASP A 68 -7.26 3.35 -22.81
C ASP A 68 -7.54 4.76 -23.35
N ALA A 69 -8.15 5.61 -22.50
CA ALA A 69 -8.42 7.02 -22.81
C ALA A 69 -7.22 7.96 -22.54
N LEU A 70 -6.17 7.51 -21.85
CA LEU A 70 -5.03 8.36 -21.49
C LEU A 70 -4.14 8.68 -22.71
N ASP A 71 -3.55 9.87 -22.69
CA ASP A 71 -2.44 10.17 -23.58
C ASP A 71 -1.17 9.37 -23.19
N PRO A 72 -0.14 9.30 -24.06
CA PRO A 72 1.06 8.51 -23.77
C PRO A 72 1.81 8.91 -22.49
N ALA A 73 1.82 10.19 -22.11
CA ALA A 73 2.54 10.65 -20.93
C ALA A 73 1.81 10.23 -19.65
N ASP A 74 0.49 10.42 -19.62
CA ASP A 74 -0.32 10.00 -18.48
C ASP A 74 -0.37 8.47 -18.35
N ARG A 75 -0.44 7.76 -19.48
CA ARG A 75 -0.37 6.29 -19.50
C ARG A 75 0.95 5.77 -18.95
N LEU A 76 2.09 6.38 -19.30
CA LEU A 76 3.38 6.03 -18.71
C LEU A 76 3.36 6.19 -17.19
N CYS A 77 2.87 7.34 -16.70
CA CYS A 77 2.79 7.62 -15.26
C CYS A 77 1.88 6.63 -14.54
N SER A 78 0.74 6.27 -15.15
CA SER A 78 -0.21 5.30 -14.61
C SER A 78 0.39 3.89 -14.52
N TRP A 79 1.04 3.42 -15.59
CA TRP A 79 1.65 2.09 -15.64
C TRP A 79 2.90 1.96 -14.77
N ALA A 80 3.65 3.05 -14.60
CA ALA A 80 4.84 3.06 -13.76
C ALA A 80 4.50 2.98 -12.27
N SER A 81 3.37 3.55 -11.84
CA SER A 81 3.05 3.78 -10.42
C SER A 81 2.27 2.63 -9.79
N LEU A 82 2.54 2.32 -8.52
CA LEU A 82 1.64 1.50 -7.72
C LEU A 82 0.28 2.18 -7.52
N ARG A 83 -0.80 1.44 -7.73
CA ARG A 83 -2.20 1.90 -7.56
C ARG A 83 -2.84 1.38 -6.28
N TYR A 84 -2.22 0.38 -5.67
CA TYR A 84 -2.73 -0.35 -4.52
C TYR A 84 -4.07 -1.04 -4.78
N ASP A 85 -4.21 -1.57 -6.00
CA ASP A 85 -5.36 -2.37 -6.44
C ASP A 85 -4.89 -3.67 -7.12
N GLU A 86 -5.84 -4.47 -7.61
CA GLU A 86 -5.58 -5.75 -8.26
C GLU A 86 -4.85 -5.64 -9.62
N SER A 87 -4.77 -4.43 -10.19
CA SER A 87 -4.05 -4.17 -11.45
C SER A 87 -2.54 -4.04 -11.27
N ASP A 88 -2.06 -3.88 -10.03
CA ASP A 88 -0.63 -3.86 -9.73
C ASP A 88 0.02 -5.20 -10.08
N ALA A 89 0.81 -5.20 -11.16
CA ALA A 89 1.39 -6.41 -11.73
C ALA A 89 2.75 -6.14 -12.39
N PRO A 90 3.68 -7.10 -12.42
CA PRO A 90 4.96 -6.96 -13.14
C PRO A 90 4.83 -6.56 -14.62
N PRO A 91 3.93 -7.15 -15.45
CA PRO A 91 3.81 -6.80 -16.86
C PRO A 91 3.46 -5.32 -17.10
N ARG A 92 2.57 -4.76 -16.26
CA ARG A 92 2.16 -3.35 -16.32
C ARG A 92 3.37 -2.40 -16.24
N ARG A 93 4.29 -2.69 -15.33
CA ARG A 93 5.52 -1.91 -15.12
C ARG A 93 6.50 -2.03 -16.29
N GLN A 94 6.57 -3.21 -16.90
CA GLN A 94 7.35 -3.42 -18.11
C GLN A 94 6.78 -2.61 -19.29
N SER A 95 5.45 -2.55 -19.44
CA SER A 95 4.81 -1.74 -20.48
C SER A 95 5.14 -0.24 -20.36
N ALA A 96 5.32 0.29 -19.14
CA ALA A 96 5.80 1.66 -18.96
C ALA A 96 7.23 1.86 -19.49
N ALA A 97 8.14 0.89 -19.25
CA ALA A 97 9.50 0.95 -19.77
C ALA A 97 9.54 0.83 -21.29
N ASP A 98 8.75 -0.08 -21.86
CA ASP A 98 8.66 -0.27 -23.31
C ASP A 98 8.10 0.99 -24.00
N LEU A 99 7.10 1.65 -23.39
CA LEU A 99 6.55 2.92 -23.88
C LEU A 99 7.60 4.03 -23.86
N LEU A 100 8.37 4.15 -22.78
CA LEU A 100 9.43 5.16 -22.69
C LEU A 100 10.56 4.88 -23.69
N ALA A 101 10.91 3.61 -23.91
CA ALA A 101 11.90 3.24 -24.91
C ALA A 101 11.45 3.60 -26.34
N ALA A 102 10.14 3.49 -26.63
CA ALA A 102 9.57 3.86 -27.92
C ALA A 102 9.47 5.38 -28.14
N ASP A 103 9.23 6.17 -27.08
CA ASP A 103 9.22 7.64 -27.12
C ASP A 103 10.00 8.24 -25.94
N PRO A 104 11.35 8.28 -26.03
CA PRO A 104 12.19 8.82 -24.97
C PRO A 104 11.91 10.30 -24.68
N GLY A 105 11.38 11.06 -25.65
CA GLY A 105 11.08 12.47 -25.49
C GLY A 105 9.90 12.76 -24.53
N LEU A 106 9.21 11.73 -24.01
CA LEU A 106 8.18 11.91 -23.00
C LEU A 106 8.71 12.62 -21.75
N VAL A 107 9.91 12.27 -21.29
CA VAL A 107 10.51 12.91 -20.09
C VAL A 107 10.87 14.37 -20.35
N ASP A 108 11.26 14.72 -21.57
CA ASP A 108 11.62 16.11 -21.93
C ASP A 108 10.39 17.03 -21.98
N ARG A 109 9.23 16.46 -22.32
CA ARG A 109 7.97 17.20 -22.50
C ARG A 109 7.10 17.21 -21.25
N ASN A 110 7.26 16.24 -20.35
CA ASN A 110 6.38 16.04 -19.20
C ASN A 110 7.18 15.75 -17.92
N ILE A 111 7.09 16.62 -16.92
CA ILE A 111 7.83 16.49 -15.65
C ILE A 111 7.37 15.29 -14.81
N TRP A 112 6.09 14.91 -14.88
CA TRP A 112 5.58 13.74 -14.17
C TRP A 112 6.17 12.45 -14.74
N CYS A 113 6.34 12.37 -16.07
CA CYS A 113 7.09 11.29 -16.73
C CYS A 113 8.57 11.29 -16.31
N ALA A 114 9.22 12.46 -16.30
CA ALA A 114 10.62 12.58 -15.86
C ALA A 114 10.81 12.09 -14.42
N ALA A 115 9.89 12.43 -13.53
CA ALA A 115 9.91 11.98 -12.15
C ALA A 115 9.63 10.47 -12.02
N ALA A 116 8.61 9.95 -12.72
CA ALA A 116 8.31 8.51 -12.77
C ALA A 116 9.51 7.69 -13.30
N ALA A 117 10.24 8.22 -14.28
CA ALA A 117 11.44 7.61 -14.84
C ALA A 117 12.72 7.81 -13.99
N SER A 118 12.63 8.57 -12.90
CA SER A 118 13.76 9.02 -12.07
C SER A 118 14.90 9.60 -12.94
N ASP A 119 14.57 10.50 -13.85
CA ASP A 119 15.52 11.19 -14.72
C ASP A 119 15.89 12.57 -14.14
N PRO A 120 17.03 12.69 -13.43
CA PRO A 120 17.39 13.95 -12.77
C PRO A 120 17.68 15.08 -13.77
N ALA A 121 18.18 14.77 -14.98
CA ALA A 121 18.50 15.78 -15.97
C ALA A 121 17.21 16.41 -16.53
N ALA A 122 16.25 15.58 -16.93
CA ALA A 122 14.95 16.07 -17.41
C ALA A 122 14.18 16.82 -16.30
N VAL A 123 14.21 16.33 -15.06
CA VAL A 123 13.61 17.03 -13.90
C VAL A 123 14.26 18.41 -13.71
N ALA A 124 15.59 18.50 -13.72
CA ALA A 124 16.30 19.76 -13.58
C ALA A 124 15.91 20.77 -14.68
N ASP A 125 15.83 20.32 -15.93
CA ASP A 125 15.46 21.17 -17.06
C ASP A 125 14.04 21.72 -16.95
N HIS A 126 13.08 20.91 -16.50
CA HIS A 126 11.72 21.37 -16.24
C HIS A 126 11.66 22.42 -15.13
N LEU A 127 12.35 22.16 -14.01
CA LEU A 127 12.36 23.06 -12.86
C LEU A 127 13.12 24.36 -13.14
N ALA A 128 14.18 24.33 -13.95
CA ALA A 128 14.88 25.53 -14.38
C ALA A 128 13.97 26.47 -15.20
N ARG A 129 13.08 25.91 -16.02
CA ARG A 129 12.08 26.68 -16.79
C ARG A 129 10.90 27.12 -15.94
N ARG A 130 10.44 26.25 -15.01
CA ARG A 130 9.24 26.49 -14.21
C ARG A 130 9.33 25.80 -12.83
N PRO A 131 9.94 26.45 -11.82
CA PRO A 131 10.16 25.85 -10.51
C PRO A 131 8.88 25.39 -9.80
N ALA A 132 7.77 26.12 -10.00
CA ALA A 132 6.47 25.79 -9.41
C ALA A 132 5.93 24.39 -9.79
N LEU A 133 6.47 23.76 -10.84
CA LEU A 133 6.10 22.39 -11.21
C LEU A 133 6.41 21.36 -10.12
N ALA A 134 7.36 21.63 -9.22
CA ALA A 134 7.68 20.74 -8.11
C ALA A 134 6.47 20.45 -7.19
N ASP A 135 5.53 21.40 -7.08
CA ASP A 135 4.33 21.31 -6.25
C ASP A 135 3.03 21.44 -7.08
N THR A 136 3.13 21.29 -8.41
CA THR A 136 1.95 21.32 -9.29
C THR A 136 1.41 19.92 -9.51
N GLY A 137 0.15 19.69 -9.11
CA GLY A 137 -0.57 18.46 -9.42
C GLY A 137 -0.81 18.28 -10.92
N GLY A 138 -0.65 17.05 -11.41
CA GLY A 138 -0.97 16.67 -12.78
C GLY A 138 -0.79 15.17 -12.99
N GLY A 139 -0.62 14.75 -14.24
CA GLY A 139 -0.66 13.34 -14.59
C GLY A 139 -2.05 12.70 -14.41
N PRO A 140 -2.18 11.37 -14.54
CA PRO A 140 -3.46 10.67 -14.46
C PRO A 140 -4.14 10.73 -13.09
N PHE A 141 -3.39 11.10 -12.04
CA PHE A 141 -3.84 11.05 -10.64
C PHE A 141 -3.88 12.43 -9.99
N GLY A 142 -3.55 13.49 -10.73
CA GLY A 142 -3.42 14.84 -10.17
C GLY A 142 -2.29 14.97 -9.15
N TRP A 143 -1.34 14.04 -9.13
CA TRP A 143 -0.24 14.01 -8.18
C TRP A 143 0.87 15.00 -8.54
N VAL A 144 1.62 15.45 -7.54
CA VAL A 144 2.87 16.19 -7.75
C VAL A 144 3.97 15.26 -8.26
N PRO A 145 5.01 15.76 -8.95
CA PRO A 145 6.05 14.90 -9.54
C PRO A 145 6.74 13.97 -8.53
N LEU A 146 6.99 14.43 -7.29
CA LEU A 146 7.66 13.62 -6.27
C LEU A 146 6.87 12.35 -5.88
N MET A 147 5.53 12.40 -5.96
CA MET A 147 4.69 11.21 -5.76
C MET A 147 4.94 10.18 -6.87
N TYR A 148 4.99 10.59 -8.14
CA TYR A 148 5.28 9.67 -9.25
C TYR A 148 6.67 9.05 -9.12
N LEU A 149 7.67 9.79 -8.64
CA LEU A 149 8.99 9.22 -8.34
C LEU A 149 8.90 8.16 -7.23
N CYS A 150 8.22 8.46 -6.12
CA CYS A 150 8.13 7.54 -4.98
C CYS A 150 7.32 6.27 -5.29
N TYR A 151 6.24 6.39 -6.07
CA TYR A 151 5.33 5.30 -6.40
C TYR A 151 5.78 4.51 -7.64
N SER A 152 6.71 5.02 -8.43
CA SER A 152 7.19 4.36 -9.65
C SER A 152 7.90 3.04 -9.37
N ARG A 153 7.71 2.09 -10.28
CA ARG A 153 8.35 0.76 -10.34
C ARG A 153 8.83 0.43 -11.75
N ILE A 154 9.04 1.45 -12.58
CA ILE A 154 9.52 1.28 -13.95
C ILE A 154 10.94 0.67 -13.96
N PRO A 155 11.17 -0.46 -14.66
CA PRO A 155 12.44 -1.18 -14.60
C PRO A 155 13.51 -0.59 -15.53
N LEU A 156 13.90 0.66 -15.33
CA LEU A 156 14.91 1.35 -16.16
C LEU A 156 16.37 1.15 -15.72
N GLY A 157 16.60 0.44 -14.61
CA GLY A 157 17.95 0.22 -14.07
C GLY A 157 18.63 1.50 -13.53
N ARG A 158 17.84 2.52 -13.15
CA ARG A 158 18.36 3.75 -12.51
C ARG A 158 19.13 3.42 -11.25
N SER A 159 20.20 4.16 -11.00
CA SER A 159 21.00 4.01 -9.77
C SER A 159 20.34 4.72 -8.58
N ALA A 160 20.76 4.38 -7.36
CA ALA A 160 20.34 5.12 -6.18
C ALA A 160 20.68 6.62 -6.26
N ASN A 161 21.81 6.96 -6.90
CA ASN A 161 22.23 8.35 -7.10
C ASN A 161 21.26 9.11 -8.01
N ASP A 162 20.76 8.50 -9.09
CA ASP A 162 19.81 9.14 -10.01
C ASP A 162 18.49 9.45 -9.29
N VAL A 163 17.99 8.47 -8.53
CA VAL A 163 16.75 8.61 -7.75
C VAL A 163 16.88 9.68 -6.68
N VAL A 164 17.96 9.64 -5.89
CA VAL A 164 18.22 10.63 -4.84
C VAL A 164 18.41 12.02 -5.44
N ALA A 165 19.10 12.15 -6.57
CA ALA A 165 19.28 13.43 -7.25
C ALA A 165 17.95 13.99 -7.76
N GLY A 166 17.12 13.18 -8.42
CA GLY A 166 15.79 13.58 -8.91
C GLY A 166 14.86 14.03 -7.77
N ALA A 167 14.81 13.26 -6.69
CA ALA A 167 14.03 13.62 -5.50
C ALA A 167 14.58 14.88 -4.81
N THR A 168 15.90 15.04 -4.72
CA THR A 168 16.53 16.23 -4.14
C THR A 168 16.17 17.49 -4.92
N LEU A 169 16.21 17.44 -6.25
CA LEU A 169 15.81 18.56 -7.11
C LEU A 169 14.36 19.00 -6.85
N LEU A 170 13.43 18.05 -6.73
CA LEU A 170 12.03 18.32 -6.44
C LEU A 170 11.84 18.92 -5.03
N LEU A 171 12.52 18.38 -4.03
CA LEU A 171 12.47 18.88 -2.65
C LEU A 171 13.10 20.27 -2.51
N ASP A 172 14.22 20.53 -3.19
CA ASP A 172 14.87 21.84 -3.20
C ASP A 172 14.02 22.90 -3.93
N ALA A 173 13.22 22.47 -4.92
CA ALA A 173 12.23 23.32 -5.60
C ALA A 173 10.91 23.48 -4.84
N GLY A 174 10.77 22.88 -3.65
CA GLY A 174 9.65 23.12 -2.73
C GLY A 174 8.58 22.04 -2.67
N ALA A 175 8.80 20.85 -3.25
CA ALA A 175 7.88 19.72 -3.06
C ALA A 175 7.74 19.37 -1.57
N ASP A 176 6.50 19.16 -1.09
CA ASP A 176 6.25 18.80 0.31
C ASP A 176 6.66 17.34 0.59
N PRO A 177 7.62 17.09 1.50
CA PRO A 177 8.03 15.73 1.89
C PRO A 177 6.94 14.95 2.65
N ASN A 178 5.86 15.60 3.07
CA ASN A 178 4.68 14.98 3.69
C ASN A 178 3.48 14.87 2.73
N GLY A 179 3.70 15.16 1.44
CA GLY A 179 2.68 15.02 0.40
C GLY A 179 2.08 13.61 0.34
N GLY A 180 0.84 13.53 -0.12
CA GLY A 180 0.07 12.29 -0.15
C GLY A 180 -1.37 12.51 -0.56
N TYR A 181 -2.15 11.43 -0.54
CA TYR A 181 -3.57 11.42 -0.89
C TYR A 181 -4.36 10.47 0.01
N LEU A 182 -5.68 10.51 -0.07
CA LEU A 182 -6.56 9.53 0.56
C LEU A 182 -7.00 8.52 -0.50
N TRP A 183 -6.54 7.27 -0.37
CA TRP A 183 -6.91 6.22 -1.31
C TRP A 183 -8.40 5.93 -1.20
N CYS A 184 -9.12 6.21 -2.28
CA CYS A 184 -10.58 6.14 -2.37
C CYS A 184 -11.29 6.87 -1.21
N GLY A 185 -10.74 8.00 -0.77
CA GLY A 185 -11.32 8.84 0.28
C GLY A 185 -11.35 8.21 1.68
N MET A 186 -10.59 7.15 1.91
CA MET A 186 -10.44 6.54 3.23
C MET A 186 -9.50 7.33 4.14
N SER A 187 -9.65 7.14 5.45
CA SER A 187 -9.05 8.05 6.44
C SER A 187 -7.57 7.81 6.74
N THR A 188 -6.96 6.77 6.17
CA THR A 188 -5.51 6.54 6.25
C THR A 188 -4.83 7.13 5.01
N PRO A 189 -3.93 8.12 5.18
CA PRO A 189 -3.25 8.74 4.05
C PRO A 189 -2.18 7.82 3.47
N PHE A 190 -2.08 7.87 2.14
CA PHE A 190 -1.03 7.28 1.34
C PHE A 190 -0.01 8.39 1.05
N THR A 191 1.08 8.42 1.82
CA THR A 191 2.11 9.45 1.71
C THR A 191 3.26 9.03 0.78
N LEU A 192 4.19 9.94 0.52
CA LEU A 192 5.44 9.61 -0.17
C LEU A 192 6.13 8.37 0.42
N LEU A 193 6.22 8.24 1.76
CA LEU A 193 6.83 7.08 2.40
C LEU A 193 6.05 5.79 2.10
N THR A 194 4.72 5.84 2.06
CA THR A 194 3.90 4.70 1.60
C THR A 194 4.33 4.25 0.20
N GLY A 195 4.47 5.20 -0.74
CA GLY A 195 4.97 4.91 -2.08
C GLY A 195 6.36 4.28 -2.09
N VAL A 196 7.29 4.79 -1.28
CA VAL A 196 8.66 4.30 -1.19
C VAL A 196 8.73 2.89 -0.60
N PHE A 197 8.08 2.65 0.53
CA PHE A 197 8.14 1.36 1.23
C PHE A 197 7.34 0.28 0.53
N GLY A 198 6.29 0.63 -0.22
CA GLY A 198 5.50 -0.32 -0.99
C GLY A 198 4.89 -1.44 -0.15
N GLU A 199 4.71 -2.60 -0.77
CA GLU A 199 4.01 -3.78 -0.25
C GLU A 199 2.59 -3.48 0.23
N GLY A 200 1.98 -4.43 0.92
CA GLY A 200 0.55 -4.44 1.18
C GLY A 200 0.04 -5.86 1.06
N GLU A 201 -1.27 -5.97 0.91
CA GLU A 201 -1.98 -7.24 0.85
C GLU A 201 -1.60 -8.07 -0.39
N GLN A 202 -1.26 -7.40 -1.50
CA GLN A 202 -0.84 -8.06 -2.75
C GLN A 202 0.64 -8.51 -2.74
N GLY A 203 1.39 -8.16 -1.69
CA GLY A 203 2.75 -8.66 -1.46
C GLY A 203 3.85 -8.08 -2.35
N PRO A 204 5.11 -8.51 -2.11
CA PRO A 204 6.31 -7.88 -2.66
C PRO A 204 6.47 -8.09 -4.16
N ARG A 205 5.73 -9.02 -4.76
CA ARG A 205 5.83 -9.27 -6.21
C ARG A 205 4.96 -8.31 -7.01
N ARG A 206 3.71 -8.12 -6.58
CA ARG A 206 2.74 -7.21 -7.18
C ARG A 206 2.95 -5.77 -6.76
N GLN A 207 3.16 -5.55 -5.47
CA GLN A 207 3.42 -4.25 -4.86
C GLN A 207 4.84 -4.20 -4.25
N PRO A 208 5.92 -4.33 -5.03
CA PRO A 208 7.26 -4.28 -4.47
C PRO A 208 7.54 -2.95 -3.78
N ARG A 209 8.54 -2.92 -2.90
CA ARG A 209 9.17 -1.68 -2.43
C ARG A 209 9.78 -0.93 -3.61
N HIS A 210 10.04 0.36 -3.44
CA HIS A 210 10.84 1.10 -4.40
C HIS A 210 12.24 0.44 -4.50
N PRO A 211 12.86 0.30 -5.70
CA PRO A 211 14.14 -0.41 -5.85
C PRO A 211 15.28 0.16 -4.97
N HIS A 212 15.21 1.46 -4.69
CA HIS A 212 16.13 2.20 -3.81
C HIS A 212 15.41 2.76 -2.58
N ALA A 213 14.56 1.93 -1.95
CA ALA A 213 13.66 2.38 -0.88
C ALA A 213 14.43 2.94 0.33
N ALA A 214 15.55 2.33 0.72
CA ALA A 214 16.31 2.76 1.89
C ALA A 214 16.89 4.17 1.71
N GLU A 215 17.52 4.43 0.56
CA GLU A 215 18.14 5.71 0.22
C GLU A 215 17.09 6.80 0.06
N LEU A 216 15.99 6.50 -0.66
CA LEU A 216 14.92 7.46 -0.90
C LEU A 216 14.14 7.80 0.39
N ALA A 217 13.81 6.80 1.22
CA ALA A 217 13.16 7.05 2.52
C ALA A 217 14.06 7.86 3.46
N THR A 218 15.36 7.54 3.49
CA THR A 218 16.35 8.30 4.29
C THR A 218 16.40 9.76 3.85
N LEU A 219 16.40 10.02 2.53
CA LEU A 219 16.35 11.38 2.01
C LEU A 219 15.07 12.09 2.47
N LEU A 220 13.89 11.50 2.25
CA LEU A 220 12.61 12.11 2.61
C LEU A 220 12.55 12.46 4.10
N LEU A 221 12.93 11.53 4.98
CA LEU A 221 12.94 11.75 6.43
C LEU A 221 13.91 12.85 6.85
N ARG A 222 15.13 12.88 6.27
CA ARG A 222 16.09 13.98 6.50
C ARG A 222 15.58 15.32 6.00
N ARG A 223 14.69 15.31 5.01
CA ARG A 223 14.08 16.49 4.40
C ARG A 223 12.74 16.87 5.03
N GLY A 224 12.31 16.18 6.09
CA GLY A 224 11.16 16.56 6.90
C GLY A 224 9.90 15.72 6.67
N ALA A 225 9.99 14.60 5.95
CA ALA A 225 8.92 13.61 5.97
C ALA A 225 8.75 13.08 7.40
N HIS A 226 7.51 13.00 7.85
CA HIS A 226 7.22 12.55 9.19
C HIS A 226 7.41 11.02 9.31
N PRO A 227 8.10 10.50 10.34
CA PRO A 227 8.35 9.06 10.46
C PRO A 227 7.09 8.24 10.75
N VAL A 228 6.01 8.91 11.17
CA VAL A 228 4.70 8.28 11.25
C VAL A 228 4.06 8.28 9.88
N ASP A 229 4.12 7.12 9.24
CA ASP A 229 3.30 6.79 8.08
C ASP A 229 2.49 5.53 8.42
N GLN A 230 1.20 5.72 8.75
CA GLN A 230 0.33 4.62 9.21
C GLN A 230 0.11 3.55 8.13
N GLN A 231 0.01 3.96 6.86
CA GLN A 231 -0.19 3.02 5.76
C GLN A 231 1.06 2.18 5.49
N THR A 232 2.26 2.74 5.62
CA THR A 232 3.54 2.02 5.56
C THR A 232 3.60 0.96 6.64
N LEU A 233 3.28 1.34 7.89
CA LEU A 233 3.30 0.41 9.02
C LEU A 233 2.30 -0.73 8.78
N TYR A 234 1.10 -0.43 8.28
CA TYR A 234 0.14 -1.45 7.87
C TYR A 234 0.67 -2.35 6.74
N ASN A 235 1.08 -1.77 5.62
CA ASN A 235 1.51 -2.50 4.41
C ASN A 235 2.67 -3.46 4.68
N ARG A 236 3.55 -3.11 5.62
CA ARG A 236 4.78 -3.83 5.90
C ARG A 236 4.68 -4.75 7.10
N MET A 237 3.54 -4.79 7.80
CA MET A 237 3.35 -5.69 8.94
C MET A 237 3.18 -7.16 8.53
N PHE A 238 2.71 -7.43 7.32
CA PHE A 238 2.34 -8.78 6.86
C PHE A 238 3.51 -9.78 6.77
N ARG A 239 4.76 -9.31 6.83
CA ARG A 239 5.98 -10.13 6.67
C ARG A 239 6.96 -9.86 7.81
N PRO A 240 7.90 -10.78 8.12
CA PRO A 240 8.82 -10.63 9.25
C PRO A 240 9.87 -9.52 9.08
N ASP A 241 10.08 -9.02 7.86
CA ASP A 241 11.04 -7.94 7.59
C ASP A 241 10.72 -6.66 8.38
N ASN A 242 11.72 -6.16 9.11
CA ASN A 242 11.61 -4.97 9.97
C ASN A 242 12.42 -3.77 9.47
N SER A 243 12.99 -3.83 8.26
CA SER A 243 13.88 -2.78 7.73
C SER A 243 13.23 -1.39 7.71
N HIS A 244 11.93 -1.32 7.41
CA HIS A 244 11.16 -0.08 7.45
C HIS A 244 11.01 0.47 8.87
N LEU A 245 10.71 -0.38 9.86
CA LEU A 245 10.62 0.03 11.26
C LEU A 245 11.96 0.53 11.78
N GLU A 246 13.05 -0.20 11.52
CA GLU A 246 14.40 0.20 11.94
C GLU A 246 14.76 1.60 11.41
N LEU A 247 14.47 1.86 10.14
CA LEU A 247 14.71 3.14 9.51
C LEU A 247 13.81 4.24 10.10
N LEU A 248 12.51 4.00 10.27
CA LEU A 248 11.60 4.99 10.86
C LEU A 248 11.93 5.28 12.34
N PHE A 249 12.34 4.28 13.12
CA PHE A 249 12.81 4.47 14.50
C PHE A 249 14.10 5.27 14.56
N ALA A 250 15.06 5.01 13.66
CA ALA A 250 16.27 5.84 13.54
C ALA A 250 15.96 7.32 13.23
N HIS A 251 14.75 7.61 12.74
CA HIS A 251 14.23 8.94 12.46
C HIS A 251 13.15 9.41 13.45
N GLY A 252 13.04 8.78 14.63
CA GLY A 252 12.24 9.27 15.75
C GLY A 252 10.78 8.81 15.76
N LEU A 253 10.42 7.69 15.11
CA LEU A 253 9.06 7.14 15.13
C LEU A 253 8.47 6.95 16.54
N ALA A 254 9.27 6.52 17.52
CA ALA A 254 8.79 6.23 18.89
C ALA A 254 8.27 7.49 19.60
N ASP A 255 9.02 8.60 19.49
CA ASP A 255 8.76 9.85 20.20
C ASP A 255 8.12 10.93 19.30
N ALA A 256 7.72 10.56 18.09
CA ALA A 256 7.17 11.50 17.13
C ALA A 256 5.87 12.13 17.67
N GLY A 257 5.80 13.47 17.55
CA GLY A 257 4.56 14.20 17.77
C GLY A 257 3.50 13.88 16.72
N PRO A 258 2.35 14.59 16.74
CA PRO A 258 1.34 14.41 15.70
C PRO A 258 1.91 14.79 14.33
N SER A 259 1.68 13.96 13.33
CA SER A 259 2.00 14.22 11.93
C SER A 259 1.15 15.35 11.35
N PRO A 260 1.54 15.93 10.20
CA PRO A 260 0.69 16.86 9.47
C PRO A 260 -0.69 16.28 9.13
N TRP A 261 -0.75 14.97 8.84
CA TRP A 261 -1.99 14.26 8.55
C TRP A 261 -2.86 14.07 9.79
N GLU A 262 -2.29 13.69 10.93
CA GLU A 262 -3.04 13.59 12.20
C GLU A 262 -3.64 14.95 12.58
N ARG A 263 -2.91 16.05 12.39
CA ARG A 263 -3.44 17.40 12.60
C ARG A 263 -4.56 17.77 11.62
N ARG A 264 -4.46 17.30 10.38
CA ARG A 264 -5.40 17.64 9.31
C ARG A 264 -6.71 16.84 9.40
N LEU A 265 -6.61 15.55 9.66
CA LEU A 265 -7.74 14.61 9.61
C LEU A 265 -8.35 14.33 10.99
N GLY A 266 -7.62 14.60 12.07
CA GLY A 266 -8.11 14.47 13.44
C GLY A 266 -8.65 13.08 13.75
N GLU A 267 -9.85 13.02 14.30
CA GLU A 267 -10.49 11.77 14.78
C GLU A 267 -10.85 10.77 13.67
N ALA A 268 -10.74 11.13 12.39
CA ALA A 268 -10.93 10.18 11.31
C ALA A 268 -9.77 9.15 11.24
N MET A 269 -8.57 9.57 11.65
CA MET A 269 -7.38 8.72 11.65
C MET A 269 -7.37 7.81 12.87
N GLU A 270 -6.71 6.68 12.69
CA GLU A 270 -6.39 5.79 13.78
C GLU A 270 -5.47 6.47 14.81
N THR A 271 -5.65 6.16 16.10
CA THR A 271 -4.76 6.66 17.16
C THR A 271 -3.42 5.91 17.17
N ARG A 272 -2.36 6.55 17.68
CA ARG A 272 -1.05 5.91 17.89
C ARG A 272 -1.14 4.57 18.63
N GLU A 273 -1.96 4.54 19.67
CA GLU A 273 -2.19 3.34 20.48
C GLU A 273 -2.80 2.21 19.65
N GLN A 274 -3.85 2.50 18.88
CA GLN A 274 -4.50 1.52 18.00
C GLN A 274 -3.54 1.00 16.93
N MET A 275 -2.73 1.88 16.35
CA MET A 275 -1.69 1.53 15.39
C MET A 275 -0.66 0.58 15.99
N TRP A 276 -0.16 0.85 17.21
CA TRP A 276 0.76 -0.06 17.89
C TRP A 276 0.12 -1.38 18.26
N GLN A 277 -1.11 -1.37 18.79
CA GLN A 277 -1.85 -2.58 19.11
C GLN A 277 -1.99 -3.47 17.87
N ARG A 278 -2.26 -2.90 16.69
CA ARG A 278 -2.30 -3.66 15.44
C ARG A 278 -0.95 -4.30 15.11
N GLN A 279 0.16 -3.55 15.20
CA GLN A 279 1.50 -4.08 14.95
C GLN A 279 1.85 -5.23 15.90
N ILE A 280 1.53 -5.06 17.18
CA ILE A 280 1.84 -6.02 18.24
C ILE A 280 1.00 -7.28 18.07
N GLN A 281 -0.32 -7.14 17.89
CA GLN A 281 -1.23 -8.27 17.70
C GLN A 281 -0.87 -9.07 16.44
N TRP A 282 -0.58 -8.38 15.33
CA TRP A 282 -0.15 -9.05 14.11
C TRP A 282 1.16 -9.80 14.32
N ALA A 283 2.16 -9.15 14.93
CA ALA A 283 3.47 -9.77 15.19
C ALA A 283 3.35 -11.00 16.11
N ALA A 284 2.55 -10.91 17.16
CA ALA A 284 2.33 -12.02 18.09
C ALA A 284 1.61 -13.20 17.41
N ALA A 285 0.55 -12.92 16.64
CA ALA A 285 -0.22 -13.95 15.94
C ALA A 285 0.58 -14.68 14.85
N HIS A 286 1.61 -14.03 14.28
CA HIS A 286 2.44 -14.58 13.21
C HIS A 286 3.85 -14.98 13.67
N GLY A 287 4.12 -14.95 14.98
CA GLY A 287 5.41 -15.36 15.54
C GLY A 287 6.58 -14.45 15.16
N PHE A 288 6.33 -13.17 14.85
CA PHE A 288 7.36 -12.19 14.52
C PHE A 288 8.05 -11.64 15.78
N GLY A 289 8.69 -12.53 16.55
CA GLY A 289 9.35 -12.19 17.81
C GLY A 289 10.39 -11.07 17.68
N ASP A 290 11.14 -11.03 16.59
CA ASP A 290 12.11 -9.96 16.32
C ASP A 290 11.46 -8.58 16.21
N ARG A 291 10.22 -8.51 15.68
CA ARG A 291 9.46 -7.27 15.64
C ARG A 291 9.04 -6.84 17.03
N LEU A 292 8.51 -7.75 17.84
CA LEU A 292 8.12 -7.44 19.22
C LEU A 292 9.32 -6.97 20.04
N ALA A 293 10.47 -7.64 19.92
CA ALA A 293 11.71 -7.23 20.55
C ALA A 293 12.20 -5.86 20.03
N LEU A 294 12.01 -5.55 18.74
CA LEU A 294 12.31 -4.23 18.20
C LEU A 294 11.40 -3.15 18.82
N LEU A 295 10.09 -3.38 18.89
CA LEU A 295 9.14 -2.44 19.49
C LEU A 295 9.46 -2.19 20.99
N GLU A 296 9.73 -3.25 21.75
CA GLU A 296 10.11 -3.17 23.17
C GLU A 296 11.38 -2.34 23.37
N ARG A 297 12.42 -2.56 22.55
CA ARG A 297 13.67 -1.76 22.60
C ARG A 297 13.44 -0.27 22.34
N GLN A 298 12.35 0.08 21.65
CA GLN A 298 11.96 1.45 21.36
C GLN A 298 10.98 2.03 22.40
N GLY A 299 10.76 1.32 23.52
CA GLY A 299 9.92 1.78 24.62
C GLY A 299 8.42 1.59 24.37
N ILE A 300 8.02 0.81 23.37
CA ILE A 300 6.62 0.50 23.08
C ILE A 300 6.22 -0.70 23.92
N ASP A 301 5.15 -0.55 24.71
CA ASP A 301 4.63 -1.62 25.56
C ASP A 301 4.04 -2.76 24.71
N VAL A 302 4.73 -3.90 24.73
CA VAL A 302 4.30 -5.15 24.08
C VAL A 302 3.82 -6.19 25.10
N SER A 303 3.63 -5.80 26.35
CA SER A 303 3.17 -6.73 27.39
C SER A 303 1.73 -7.21 27.13
N GLY A 304 1.40 -8.40 27.63
CA GLY A 304 0.05 -8.96 27.53
C GLY A 304 -0.30 -9.62 26.19
N VAL A 305 0.69 -9.89 25.33
CA VAL A 305 0.50 -10.73 24.14
C VAL A 305 1.28 -12.04 24.27
N ASP A 306 0.62 -13.13 23.90
CA ASP A 306 1.26 -14.43 23.78
C ASP A 306 1.76 -14.60 22.34
N ILE A 307 3.06 -14.84 22.20
CA ILE A 307 3.67 -15.09 20.89
C ILE A 307 3.25 -16.50 20.45
N VAL A 308 2.52 -16.56 19.34
CA VAL A 308 2.22 -17.82 18.68
C VAL A 308 3.50 -18.30 18.01
N ALA A 309 4.09 -19.38 18.53
CA ALA A 309 5.23 -20.00 17.87
C ALA A 309 4.80 -20.51 16.49
N PRO A 310 5.52 -20.18 15.40
CA PRO A 310 5.22 -20.72 14.08
C PRO A 310 5.28 -22.24 14.13
N ALA A 311 4.12 -22.90 14.04
CA ALA A 311 4.01 -24.34 14.02
C ALA A 311 3.77 -24.81 12.58
N PHE A 312 4.41 -25.91 12.20
CA PHE A 312 4.03 -26.59 10.95
C PHE A 312 2.65 -27.23 11.16
N PRO A 313 1.72 -27.13 10.20
CA PRO A 313 0.36 -27.63 10.39
C PRO A 313 0.36 -29.14 10.63
N GLU A 314 -0.46 -29.61 11.57
CA GLU A 314 -0.65 -31.05 11.83
C GLU A 314 -1.29 -31.75 10.63
N ASP A 315 -2.27 -31.08 10.02
CA ASP A 315 -2.87 -31.48 8.74
C ASP A 315 -2.46 -30.48 7.64
N PRO A 316 -1.61 -30.87 6.68
CA PRO A 316 -1.17 -29.98 5.60
C PRO A 316 -2.30 -29.61 4.61
N ASN A 317 -3.47 -30.26 4.71
CA ASN A 317 -4.68 -29.99 3.94
C ASN A 317 -5.79 -29.29 4.73
N ALA A 318 -5.50 -28.88 5.98
CA ALA A 318 -6.43 -28.10 6.79
C ALA A 318 -6.90 -26.85 6.02
N ARG A 319 -8.18 -26.50 6.17
CA ARG A 319 -8.79 -25.36 5.48
C ARG A 319 -9.14 -24.27 6.49
N ASP A 320 -8.84 -23.02 6.15
CA ASP A 320 -9.35 -21.87 6.87
C ASP A 320 -10.84 -21.60 6.56
N ASP A 321 -11.39 -20.53 7.13
CA ASP A 321 -12.79 -20.13 6.95
C ASP A 321 -13.14 -19.80 5.49
N GLU A 322 -12.13 -19.51 4.66
CA GLU A 322 -12.27 -19.23 3.22
C GLU A 322 -11.99 -20.49 2.38
N GLY A 323 -11.75 -21.64 3.01
CA GLY A 323 -11.46 -22.90 2.36
C GLY A 323 -10.02 -23.02 1.84
N ALA A 324 -9.16 -22.03 2.09
CA ALA A 324 -7.78 -22.05 1.64
C ALA A 324 -6.91 -22.94 2.54
N THR A 325 -5.96 -23.64 1.93
CA THR A 325 -5.01 -24.54 2.63
C THR A 325 -3.68 -23.84 2.90
N PRO A 326 -2.83 -24.37 3.80
CA PRO A 326 -1.45 -23.88 3.97
C PRO A 326 -0.68 -23.76 2.65
N LEU A 327 -0.95 -24.65 1.68
CA LEU A 327 -0.30 -24.63 0.38
C LEU A 327 -0.74 -23.44 -0.48
N HIS A 328 -2.00 -22.97 -0.37
CA HIS A 328 -2.46 -21.74 -1.01
C HIS A 328 -1.70 -20.52 -0.46
N GLN A 329 -1.57 -20.42 0.86
CA GLN A 329 -0.86 -19.32 1.53
C GLN A 329 0.64 -19.31 1.15
N ALA A 330 1.27 -20.49 1.14
CA ALA A 330 2.67 -20.64 0.72
C ALA A 330 2.87 -20.27 -0.76
N ALA A 331 1.91 -20.64 -1.62
CA ALA A 331 1.91 -20.32 -3.04
C ALA A 331 1.80 -18.81 -3.31
N TRP A 332 0.90 -18.13 -2.61
CA TRP A 332 0.77 -16.66 -2.65
C TRP A 332 2.05 -15.95 -2.22
N ALA A 333 2.63 -16.40 -1.11
CA ALA A 333 3.87 -15.85 -0.58
C ALA A 333 5.10 -16.14 -1.47
N GLY A 334 5.03 -17.17 -2.31
CA GLY A 334 6.17 -17.69 -3.06
C GLY A 334 7.18 -18.42 -2.17
N ASP A 335 6.75 -18.95 -1.02
CA ASP A 335 7.63 -19.63 -0.07
C ASP A 335 7.95 -21.05 -0.57
N LEU A 336 8.97 -21.16 -1.41
CA LEU A 336 9.40 -22.42 -2.01
C LEU A 336 9.76 -23.48 -0.96
N ALA A 337 10.32 -23.06 0.18
CA ALA A 337 10.71 -23.99 1.24
C ALA A 337 9.48 -24.56 1.94
N LEU A 338 8.50 -23.72 2.26
CA LEU A 338 7.24 -24.17 2.85
C LEU A 338 6.42 -25.02 1.87
N ILE A 339 6.36 -24.64 0.58
CA ILE A 339 5.69 -25.44 -0.46
C ILE A 339 6.28 -26.86 -0.49
N ARG A 340 7.61 -26.99 -0.54
CA ARG A 340 8.27 -28.31 -0.55
C ARG A 340 7.91 -29.13 0.68
N ARG A 341 8.03 -28.54 1.86
CA ARG A 341 7.73 -29.22 3.13
C ARG A 341 6.27 -29.65 3.23
N LEU A 342 5.33 -28.82 2.77
CA LEU A 342 3.91 -29.17 2.74
C LEU A 342 3.63 -30.33 1.79
N LEU A 343 4.21 -30.31 0.58
CA LEU A 343 4.08 -31.41 -0.37
C LEU A 343 4.69 -32.71 0.17
N GLU A 344 5.87 -32.64 0.79
CA GLU A 344 6.51 -33.79 1.46
C GLU A 344 5.66 -34.35 2.61
N ALA A 345 4.88 -33.49 3.28
CA ALA A 345 3.94 -33.88 4.33
C ALA A 345 2.60 -34.44 3.80
N GLY A 346 2.39 -34.47 2.47
CA GLY A 346 1.15 -34.97 1.85
C GLY A 346 0.09 -33.90 1.60
N ALA A 347 0.47 -32.63 1.49
CA ALA A 347 -0.43 -31.60 0.98
C ALA A 347 -0.89 -31.97 -0.45
N ASP A 348 -2.20 -31.85 -0.70
CA ASP A 348 -2.82 -32.06 -2.00
C ASP A 348 -2.84 -30.74 -2.80
N PRO A 349 -2.03 -30.62 -3.87
CA PRO A 349 -1.94 -29.40 -4.68
C PRO A 349 -3.16 -29.19 -5.60
N SER A 350 -4.12 -30.11 -5.63
CA SER A 350 -5.33 -30.02 -6.45
C SER A 350 -6.53 -29.40 -5.72
N LEU A 351 -6.45 -29.25 -4.39
CA LEU A 351 -7.55 -28.68 -3.60
C LEU A 351 -7.81 -27.24 -4.02
N THR A 352 -9.09 -26.90 -4.18
CA THR A 352 -9.52 -25.53 -4.45
C THR A 352 -10.00 -24.85 -3.17
N ASP A 353 -9.68 -23.56 -3.06
CA ASP A 353 -10.24 -22.69 -2.03
C ASP A 353 -11.75 -22.43 -2.24
N GLY A 354 -12.44 -21.91 -1.23
CA GLY A 354 -13.88 -21.63 -1.26
C GLY A 354 -14.23 -20.24 -1.80
N ARG A 355 -13.30 -19.31 -1.79
CA ARG A 355 -13.49 -17.90 -2.16
C ARG A 355 -13.46 -17.67 -3.68
N PHE A 356 -12.53 -18.29 -4.37
CA PHE A 356 -12.30 -18.15 -5.80
C PHE A 356 -12.40 -19.49 -6.55
N GLY A 357 -12.51 -20.61 -5.84
CA GLY A 357 -12.43 -21.93 -6.46
C GLY A 357 -11.08 -22.17 -7.12
N SER A 358 -10.01 -21.55 -6.62
CA SER A 358 -8.67 -21.61 -7.21
C SER A 358 -7.78 -22.60 -6.47
N THR A 359 -6.84 -23.20 -7.18
CA THR A 359 -5.80 -24.10 -6.61
C THR A 359 -4.60 -23.30 -6.11
N PRO A 360 -3.69 -23.90 -5.32
CA PRO A 360 -2.42 -23.28 -4.96
C PRO A 360 -1.61 -22.82 -6.18
N LEU A 361 -1.60 -23.60 -7.26
CA LEU A 361 -0.92 -23.21 -8.50
C LEU A 361 -1.50 -21.90 -9.06
N GLN A 362 -2.82 -21.78 -9.12
CA GLN A 362 -3.49 -20.58 -9.61
C GLN A 362 -3.23 -19.37 -8.70
N TRP A 363 -3.12 -19.57 -7.38
CA TRP A 363 -2.70 -18.51 -6.45
C TRP A 363 -1.27 -18.05 -6.74
N ALA A 364 -0.32 -18.97 -6.95
CA ALA A 364 1.07 -18.61 -7.32
C ALA A 364 1.13 -17.86 -8.66
N GLU A 365 0.37 -18.31 -9.67
CA GLU A 365 0.29 -17.64 -10.98
C GLU A 365 -0.32 -16.24 -10.85
N HIS A 366 -1.42 -16.11 -10.12
CA HIS A 366 -2.06 -14.82 -9.85
C HIS A 366 -1.13 -13.85 -9.10
N ALA A 367 -0.32 -14.36 -8.16
CA ALA A 367 0.69 -13.60 -7.43
C ALA A 367 1.98 -13.33 -8.22
N TYR A 368 2.12 -13.85 -9.44
CA TYR A 368 3.34 -13.81 -10.25
C TYR A 368 4.58 -14.46 -9.58
N GLN A 369 4.35 -15.52 -8.80
CA GLN A 369 5.37 -16.33 -8.13
C GLN A 369 5.81 -17.46 -9.06
N THR A 370 6.65 -17.14 -10.04
CA THR A 370 7.01 -18.05 -11.15
C THR A 370 7.58 -19.37 -10.66
N GLU A 371 8.56 -19.35 -9.75
CA GLU A 371 9.20 -20.56 -9.24
C GLU A 371 8.24 -21.42 -8.40
N ALA A 372 7.33 -20.78 -7.66
CA ALA A 372 6.30 -21.48 -6.89
C ALA A 372 5.29 -22.15 -7.83
N ALA A 373 4.87 -21.44 -8.88
CA ALA A 373 3.98 -21.99 -9.91
C ALA A 373 4.63 -23.17 -10.66
N GLU A 374 5.90 -23.08 -11.01
CA GLU A 374 6.63 -24.19 -11.62
C GLU A 374 6.71 -25.41 -10.69
N LEU A 375 7.04 -25.19 -9.42
CA LEU A 375 7.10 -26.26 -8.41
C LEU A 375 5.75 -26.94 -8.22
N LEU A 376 4.66 -26.17 -8.13
CA LEU A 376 3.31 -26.69 -7.96
C LEU A 376 2.80 -27.41 -9.21
N ARG A 377 3.11 -26.88 -10.41
CA ARG A 377 2.76 -27.54 -11.69
C ARG A 377 3.42 -28.91 -11.83
N ALA A 378 4.69 -29.03 -11.41
CA ALA A 378 5.39 -30.30 -11.38
C ALA A 378 4.72 -31.29 -10.40
N ALA A 379 4.33 -30.82 -9.22
CA ALA A 379 3.66 -31.65 -8.21
C ALA A 379 2.29 -32.17 -8.69
N THR A 380 1.43 -31.32 -9.26
CA THR A 380 0.12 -31.73 -9.79
C THR A 380 0.23 -32.75 -10.93
N SER A 381 1.24 -32.60 -11.79
CA SER A 381 1.48 -33.53 -12.91
C SER A 381 1.88 -34.93 -12.42
N ALA A 382 2.64 -35.02 -11.33
CA ALA A 382 3.04 -36.29 -10.73
C ALA A 382 1.84 -37.03 -10.12
N THR A 383 0.96 -36.33 -9.39
CA THR A 383 -0.24 -36.94 -8.79
C THR A 383 -1.19 -37.51 -9.84
N THR A 384 -1.28 -36.89 -11.02
CA THR A 384 -2.16 -37.38 -12.10
C THR A 384 -1.62 -38.65 -12.77
N SER A 385 -0.30 -38.89 -12.72
CA SER A 385 0.34 -40.07 -13.31
C SER A 385 0.30 -41.31 -12.41
N GLU A 386 0.02 -41.19 -11.12
CA GLU A 386 -0.11 -42.34 -10.20
C GLU A 386 -1.51 -43.01 -10.25
N TYR A 387 -2.48 -42.39 -10.91
CA TYR A 387 -3.86 -42.89 -11.07
C TYR A 387 -4.19 -43.45 -12.47
N HIS A 388 -3.18 -43.58 -13.34
CA HIS A 388 -3.27 -44.25 -14.66
C HIS A 388 -2.30 -45.43 -14.71
#